data_AF-A0A9D9QA02-F1
#
_entry.id   AF-A0A9D9QA02-F1
#
_cell.length_a   1.000
_cell.length_b   1.000
_cell.length_c   1.000
_cell.angle_alpha   90.00
_cell.angle_beta   90.00
_cell.angle_gamma   90.00
#
_symmetry.space_group_name_H-M   'P 1'
#
loop_
_entity.id
_entity.type
_entity.pdbx_description
1 polymer ?
#
loop_
_entity_poly.entity_id
_entity_poly.type
_entity_poly.pdbx_seq_one_letter_code
_entity_poly.pdbx_strand_id
1 'polypeptide(L)'
;MKTAHSLLLLLTALVFFPTEAHEYDLSKLPGKNLVDKYVTEFNSFDDEKYSQEYPNTAASEFMCANIPLFECPDKELEKTYYFRWWTFRKHIRKTPEGYVITEFLPNVPWAGTYNTICCPASHHFNEGRWLHNGTFLTDYARFWVSSKANPRGYSFPAADAIWSFYLVHHDKTLIHDVYDGLKENYKAWEESHRDSTGLFWQIDGYDGMEESVSGALNEDHSGYRPTINSYMYADAMALSKMARLLGKKKEARLYKKKATEIKKLMNKWLWDKRDQFYKSIPRHTDMSVAPCREEFGYVPWMYNIPKKDKLIAWEQLFDEKGFKAPYGPTSVEQRSPGFRIVYEGHECQWNGPSWPFATSQTLKGMANCLHRFGEKVLTKQRYMEVLTTYSNSHRLDGHCFIDEDLNPYTGDWIARTLLMQRGNEIPDRGKDYNHSSFVDLIISGLVGIEADEKGHVTVRPLVPDGLWDYYCLRDVHICGKNVTVVYDKDGKHYGIGKGLHIIVI
;
A
#
# COMPACT_ATOMS: atom_id res chain seq x y z
N MET A 1 -32.37 8.86 -38.98
CA MET A 1 -32.02 8.53 -37.59
C MET A 1 -30.60 9.00 -37.33
N LYS A 2 -30.41 10.06 -36.53
CA LYS A 2 -29.09 10.57 -36.16
C LYS A 2 -28.69 9.91 -34.84
N THR A 3 -27.69 9.05 -34.88
CA THR A 3 -27.05 8.42 -33.72
C THR A 3 -26.10 9.41 -33.06
N ALA A 4 -26.42 9.84 -31.84
CA ALA A 4 -25.52 10.62 -31.01
C ALA A 4 -24.43 9.70 -30.42
N HIS A 5 -23.17 10.05 -30.61
CA HIS A 5 -22.04 9.43 -29.93
C HIS A 5 -21.72 10.25 -28.69
N SER A 6 -21.79 9.64 -27.50
CA SER A 6 -21.36 10.25 -26.25
C SER A 6 -19.84 10.29 -26.21
N LEU A 7 -19.27 11.50 -26.13
CA LEU A 7 -17.85 11.70 -25.90
C LEU A 7 -17.64 11.72 -24.37
N LEU A 8 -17.08 10.64 -23.83
CA LEU A 8 -16.69 10.59 -22.42
C LEU A 8 -15.47 11.52 -22.23
N LEU A 9 -15.70 12.71 -21.68
CA LEU A 9 -14.64 13.61 -21.24
C LEU A 9 -13.90 12.95 -20.05
N LEU A 10 -12.74 12.35 -20.33
CA LEU A 10 -11.71 12.14 -19.33
C LEU A 10 -11.25 13.54 -18.86
N LEU A 11 -11.83 14.03 -17.77
CA LEU A 11 -11.34 15.21 -17.05
C LEU A 11 -9.95 14.89 -16.51
N THR A 12 -8.95 15.08 -17.35
CA THR A 12 -7.55 15.21 -16.97
C THR A 12 -7.30 16.69 -16.79
N ALA A 13 -7.41 17.17 -15.56
CA ALA A 13 -7.05 18.55 -15.24
C ALA A 13 -5.51 18.64 -15.19
N LEU A 14 -4.89 19.08 -16.28
CA LEU A 14 -3.54 19.66 -16.23
C LEU A 14 -3.68 21.07 -15.68
N VAL A 15 -3.19 21.30 -14.47
CA VAL A 15 -3.22 22.64 -13.86
C VAL A 15 -2.15 23.51 -14.53
N PHE A 16 -2.60 24.41 -15.41
CA PHE A 16 -1.83 25.59 -15.83
C PHE A 16 -2.14 26.74 -14.86
N PHE A 17 -1.12 27.39 -14.31
CA PHE A 17 -1.26 28.51 -13.37
C PHE A 17 -2.06 29.66 -14.02
N PRO A 18 -3.28 30.00 -13.55
CA PRO A 18 -3.98 31.19 -13.99
C PRO A 18 -3.27 32.44 -13.47
N THR A 19 -3.31 33.52 -14.25
CA THR A 19 -2.70 34.83 -13.94
C THR A 19 -3.53 35.70 -12.98
N GLU A 20 -4.69 35.21 -12.51
CA GLU A 20 -5.55 35.91 -11.55
C GLU A 20 -5.62 35.13 -10.24
N ALA A 21 -5.20 35.77 -9.14
CA ALA A 21 -5.30 35.21 -7.80
C ALA A 21 -6.74 35.29 -7.31
N HIS A 22 -7.46 34.17 -7.35
CA HIS A 22 -8.74 34.02 -6.67
C HIS A 22 -8.47 33.75 -5.19
N GLU A 23 -8.86 34.66 -4.30
CA GLU A 23 -8.87 34.40 -2.86
C GLU A 23 -10.03 33.46 -2.52
N TYR A 24 -9.70 32.26 -2.05
CA TYR A 24 -10.68 31.31 -1.51
C TYR A 24 -10.76 31.45 0.01
N ASP A 25 -11.98 31.52 0.55
CA ASP A 25 -12.20 31.36 2.00
C ASP A 25 -12.03 29.89 2.39
N LEU A 26 -10.88 29.55 2.96
CA LEU A 26 -10.55 28.18 3.37
C LEU A 26 -11.06 27.83 4.77
N SER A 27 -11.81 28.71 5.44
CA SER A 27 -12.30 28.50 6.81
C SER A 27 -13.32 27.37 6.92
N LYS A 28 -14.02 27.06 5.83
CA LYS A 28 -15.02 25.98 5.74
C LYS A 28 -14.43 24.61 5.39
N LEU A 29 -13.16 24.56 4.98
CA LEU A 29 -12.49 23.28 4.71
C LEU A 29 -12.15 22.58 6.02
N PRO A 30 -11.97 21.24 6.03
CA PRO A 30 -11.57 20.51 7.22
C PRO A 30 -10.34 21.15 7.86
N GLY A 31 -10.36 21.23 9.20
CA GLY A 31 -9.34 21.89 10.00
C GLY A 31 -8.91 21.03 11.18
N LYS A 32 -8.00 21.58 12.00
CA LYS A 32 -7.37 20.86 13.14
C LYS A 32 -8.38 20.30 14.14
N ASN A 33 -9.53 20.97 14.33
CA ASN A 33 -10.60 20.48 15.21
C ASN A 33 -11.08 19.06 14.85
N LEU A 34 -10.99 18.67 13.58
CA LEU A 34 -11.36 17.32 13.13
C LEU A 34 -10.35 16.28 13.63
N VAL A 35 -9.06 16.61 13.63
CA VAL A 35 -7.99 15.79 14.23
C VAL A 35 -8.24 15.64 15.72
N ASP A 36 -8.46 16.74 16.43
CA ASP A 36 -8.67 16.74 17.88
C ASP A 36 -9.86 15.86 18.29
N LYS A 37 -10.97 15.95 17.54
CA LYS A 37 -12.14 15.10 17.75
C LYS A 37 -11.78 13.62 17.68
N TYR A 38 -11.13 13.18 16.60
CA TYR A 38 -10.80 11.77 16.41
C TYR A 38 -9.73 11.27 17.37
N VAL A 39 -8.68 12.06 17.62
CA VAL A 39 -7.63 11.71 18.59
C VAL A 39 -8.22 11.57 19.99
N THR A 40 -9.15 12.45 20.38
CA THR A 40 -9.85 12.35 21.68
C THR A 40 -10.64 11.04 21.78
N GLU A 41 -11.35 10.67 20.70
CA GLU A 41 -12.05 9.39 20.63
C GLU A 41 -11.07 8.23 20.80
N PHE A 42 -10.02 8.16 19.98
CA PHE A 42 -9.04 7.06 20.00
C PHE A 42 -8.33 6.90 21.34
N ASN A 43 -7.85 8.02 21.90
CA ASN A 43 -7.19 8.00 23.20
C ASN A 43 -8.12 7.59 24.35
N SER A 44 -9.45 7.72 24.21
CA SER A 44 -10.40 7.38 25.27
C SER A 44 -10.62 5.88 25.45
N PHE A 45 -10.34 5.08 24.42
CA PHE A 45 -10.47 3.62 24.45
C PHE A 45 -9.14 2.88 24.29
N ASP A 46 -8.04 3.61 24.03
CA ASP A 46 -6.72 3.02 23.94
C ASP A 46 -6.04 2.85 25.31
N ASP A 47 -5.67 1.61 25.61
CA ASP A 47 -4.66 1.30 26.63
C ASP A 47 -3.25 1.35 25.99
N GLU A 48 -2.54 2.47 26.15
CA GLU A 48 -1.21 2.72 25.56
C GLU A 48 -0.10 1.90 26.27
N LYS A 49 -0.04 0.60 25.96
CA LYS A 49 0.94 -0.34 26.53
C LYS A 49 2.38 -0.05 26.09
N TYR A 50 2.55 0.44 24.87
CA TYR A 50 3.85 0.72 24.26
C TYR A 50 3.87 2.14 23.72
N SER A 51 4.88 2.90 24.13
CA SER A 51 5.09 4.28 23.69
C SER A 51 6.49 4.43 23.10
N GLN A 52 6.58 5.20 22.01
CA GLN A 52 7.82 5.47 21.27
C GLN A 52 8.13 6.97 21.28
N GLU A 53 8.51 7.59 20.15
CA GLU A 53 8.87 9.02 20.11
C GLU A 53 7.69 9.93 20.47
N TYR A 54 6.49 9.57 20.01
CA TYR A 54 5.28 10.36 20.21
C TYR A 54 4.26 9.52 20.99
N PRO A 55 3.95 9.85 22.27
CA PRO A 55 2.89 9.21 23.07
C PRO A 55 1.48 9.72 22.69
N ASN A 56 0.43 9.09 23.22
CA ASN A 56 -0.96 9.46 22.94
C ASN A 56 -1.29 10.90 23.35
N THR A 57 -0.62 11.39 24.40
CA THR A 57 -0.72 12.78 24.86
C THR A 57 -0.18 13.78 23.83
N ALA A 58 0.70 13.36 22.92
CA ALA A 58 1.24 14.17 21.82
C ALA A 58 0.57 13.91 20.46
N ALA A 59 -0.44 13.02 20.40
CA ALA A 59 -1.02 12.56 19.14
C ALA A 59 -1.67 13.67 18.32
N SER A 60 -2.48 14.53 18.97
CA SER A 60 -3.14 15.65 18.29
C SER A 60 -2.12 16.64 17.74
N GLU A 61 -1.12 17.02 18.55
CA GLU A 61 -0.06 17.95 18.12
C GLU A 61 0.71 17.38 16.92
N PHE A 62 1.14 16.11 17.01
CA PHE A 62 1.84 15.44 15.93
C PHE A 62 1.01 15.42 14.65
N MET A 63 -0.24 14.96 14.73
CA MET A 63 -1.10 14.82 13.56
C MET A 63 -1.41 16.19 12.94
N CYS A 64 -1.78 17.19 13.73
CA CYS A 64 -2.04 18.55 13.26
C CYS A 64 -0.85 19.20 12.54
N ALA A 65 0.38 18.80 12.88
CA ALA A 65 1.59 19.29 12.22
C ALA A 65 1.94 18.51 10.95
N ASN A 66 1.59 17.22 10.87
CA ASN A 66 2.20 16.32 9.89
C ASN A 66 1.24 15.70 8.88
N ILE A 67 -0.08 15.67 9.09
CA ILE A 67 -0.97 14.90 8.19
C ILE A 67 -1.82 15.81 7.28
N PRO A 68 -2.12 15.36 6.05
CA PRO A 68 -3.21 15.93 5.26
C PRO A 68 -4.55 15.67 5.94
N LEU A 69 -5.53 16.56 5.76
CA LEU A 69 -6.85 16.46 6.38
C LEU A 69 -7.87 15.94 5.37
N PHE A 70 -8.66 14.94 5.75
CA PHE A 70 -9.64 14.32 4.88
C PHE A 70 -11.04 14.39 5.48
N GLU A 71 -12.02 14.79 4.68
CA GLU A 71 -13.42 14.78 5.06
C GLU A 71 -14.29 14.21 3.94
N CYS A 72 -15.26 13.36 4.30
CA CYS A 72 -16.27 12.84 3.38
C CYS A 72 -17.61 12.53 4.10
N PRO A 73 -18.67 12.17 3.37
CA PRO A 73 -19.95 11.77 3.94
C PRO A 73 -19.92 10.42 4.68
N ASP A 74 -19.00 9.52 4.31
CA ASP A 74 -18.82 8.23 4.99
C ASP A 74 -17.95 8.41 6.24
N LYS A 75 -18.61 8.52 7.40
CA LYS A 75 -17.92 8.81 8.67
C LYS A 75 -17.13 7.64 9.25
N GLU A 76 -17.40 6.41 8.81
CA GLU A 76 -16.57 5.27 9.20
C GLU A 76 -15.27 5.22 8.39
N LEU A 77 -15.33 5.54 7.09
CA LEU A 77 -14.14 5.70 6.24
C LEU A 77 -13.28 6.89 6.69
N GLU A 78 -13.90 8.03 6.98
CA GLU A 78 -13.23 9.20 7.55
C GLU A 78 -12.55 8.86 8.89
N LYS A 79 -13.25 8.17 9.80
CA LYS A 79 -12.69 7.74 11.08
C LYS A 79 -11.47 6.83 10.88
N THR A 80 -11.54 5.86 9.96
CA THR A 80 -10.41 4.96 9.68
C THR A 80 -9.20 5.72 9.10
N TYR A 81 -9.41 6.76 8.28
CA TYR A 81 -8.32 7.62 7.79
C TYR A 81 -7.52 8.23 8.95
N TYR A 82 -8.21 8.83 9.93
CA TYR A 82 -7.54 9.43 11.09
C TYR A 82 -6.96 8.38 12.04
N PHE A 83 -7.63 7.25 12.22
CA PHE A 83 -7.13 6.13 13.03
C PHE A 83 -5.80 5.58 12.49
N ARG A 84 -5.69 5.48 11.16
CA ARG A 84 -4.48 4.97 10.49
C ARG A 84 -3.29 5.90 10.60
N TRP A 85 -3.52 7.21 10.63
CA TRP A 85 -2.48 8.17 11.00
C TRP A 85 -2.10 8.12 12.48
N TRP A 86 -3.10 7.99 13.36
CA TRP A 86 -2.89 7.89 14.80
C TRP A 86 -2.08 6.64 15.18
N THR A 87 -2.33 5.50 14.54
CA THR A 87 -1.53 4.27 14.69
C THR A 87 -0.14 4.44 14.09
N PHE A 88 0.00 4.90 12.83
CA PHE A 88 1.32 5.10 12.19
C PHE A 88 2.28 5.93 13.05
N ARG A 89 1.79 7.00 13.70
CA ARG A 89 2.56 7.83 14.65
C ARG A 89 3.27 6.98 15.71
N LYS A 90 2.59 5.99 16.30
CA LYS A 90 3.13 5.14 17.37
C LYS A 90 4.37 4.36 16.93
N HIS A 91 4.53 4.14 15.62
CA HIS A 91 5.63 3.36 15.06
C HIS A 91 6.88 4.18 14.73
N ILE A 92 6.83 5.51 14.88
CA ILE A 92 7.99 6.37 14.69
C ILE A 92 8.91 6.22 15.91
N ARG A 93 10.09 5.66 15.66
CA ARG A 93 11.14 5.44 16.66
C ARG A 93 12.33 6.32 16.35
N LYS A 94 12.77 7.10 17.34
CA LYS A 94 14.05 7.80 17.26
C LYS A 94 15.18 6.87 17.70
N THR A 95 16.26 6.84 16.93
CA THR A 95 17.44 6.01 17.17
C THR A 95 18.72 6.85 17.00
N PRO A 96 19.91 6.36 17.39
CA PRO A 96 21.16 7.08 17.12
C PRO A 96 21.48 7.24 15.62
N GLU A 97 20.78 6.50 14.76
CA GLU A 97 20.94 6.45 13.29
C GLU A 97 19.87 7.30 12.58
N GLY A 98 19.09 8.06 13.35
CA GLY A 98 17.92 8.82 12.87
C GLY A 98 16.60 8.11 13.20
N TYR A 99 15.53 8.51 12.52
CA TYR A 99 14.24 7.87 12.69
C TYR A 99 14.13 6.54 11.91
N VAL A 100 13.46 5.56 12.52
CA VAL A 100 13.00 4.34 11.86
C VAL A 100 11.51 4.14 12.09
N ILE A 101 10.88 3.37 11.19
CA ILE A 101 9.48 2.95 11.33
C ILE A 101 9.45 1.47 11.71
N THR A 102 8.73 1.16 12.79
CA THR A 102 8.57 -0.21 13.31
C THR A 102 7.30 -0.87 12.76
N GLU A 103 7.28 -2.20 12.74
CA GLU A 103 6.11 -3.01 12.35
C GLU A 103 5.30 -3.39 13.59
N PHE A 104 5.94 -4.05 14.55
CA PHE A 104 5.39 -4.34 15.88
C PHE A 104 5.83 -3.25 16.88
N LEU A 105 4.91 -2.86 17.76
CA LEU A 105 5.22 -2.02 18.93
C LEU A 105 6.04 -2.77 20.00
N PRO A 106 5.64 -3.97 20.46
CA PRO A 106 6.50 -4.79 21.30
C PRO A 106 7.76 -5.22 20.55
N ASN A 107 8.82 -5.51 21.31
CA ASN A 107 9.99 -6.16 20.73
C ASN A 107 9.64 -7.60 20.38
N VAL A 108 9.95 -8.01 19.15
CA VAL A 108 9.76 -9.39 18.68
C VAL A 108 11.11 -10.02 18.34
N PRO A 109 11.31 -11.31 18.60
CA PRO A 109 12.64 -11.93 18.53
C PRO A 109 13.22 -12.05 17.11
N TRP A 110 12.39 -11.94 16.06
CA TRP A 110 12.81 -11.96 14.67
C TRP A 110 13.13 -10.57 14.10
N ALA A 111 12.91 -9.50 14.86
CA ALA A 111 13.20 -8.15 14.39
C ALA A 111 14.70 -7.88 14.33
N GLY A 112 15.08 -7.02 13.38
CA GLY A 112 16.45 -6.52 13.25
C GLY A 112 16.77 -5.41 14.26
N THR A 113 17.86 -4.70 13.98
CA THR A 113 18.33 -3.60 14.83
C THR A 113 17.22 -2.56 15.02
N TYR A 114 17.06 -2.06 16.25
CA TYR A 114 16.00 -1.13 16.65
C TYR A 114 14.56 -1.65 16.50
N ASN A 115 14.35 -2.98 16.48
CA ASN A 115 13.06 -3.63 16.24
C ASN A 115 12.50 -3.36 14.83
N THR A 116 13.39 -3.20 13.84
CA THR A 116 13.01 -2.97 12.45
C THR A 116 12.80 -4.28 11.71
N ILE A 117 11.74 -4.33 10.90
CA ILE A 117 11.42 -5.46 10.02
C ILE A 117 11.15 -4.89 8.63
N CYS A 118 11.75 -5.49 7.59
CA CYS A 118 11.65 -4.97 6.22
C CYS A 118 10.39 -5.42 5.48
N CYS A 119 9.65 -6.43 5.98
CA CYS A 119 8.48 -6.98 5.31
C CYS A 119 7.47 -5.89 4.89
N PRO A 120 7.00 -5.01 5.79
CA PRO A 120 6.08 -3.93 5.43
C PRO A 120 6.78 -2.63 5.09
N ALA A 121 8.11 -2.58 4.96
CA ALA A 121 8.81 -1.31 4.77
C ALA A 121 8.30 -0.55 3.53
N SER A 122 7.92 -1.25 2.44
CA SER A 122 7.27 -0.61 1.30
C SER A 122 5.90 -0.02 1.63
N HIS A 123 5.14 -0.65 2.52
CA HIS A 123 3.87 -0.09 3.02
C HIS A 123 4.14 1.14 3.89
N HIS A 124 5.17 1.11 4.75
CA HIS A 124 5.57 2.26 5.57
C HIS A 124 5.95 3.46 4.72
N PHE A 125 6.74 3.25 3.65
CA PHE A 125 7.07 4.33 2.71
C PHE A 125 5.85 4.87 1.97
N ASN A 126 4.97 4.00 1.48
CA ASN A 126 3.78 4.45 0.74
C ASN A 126 2.76 5.18 1.63
N GLU A 127 2.63 4.77 2.89
CA GLU A 127 1.76 5.44 3.87
C GLU A 127 2.40 6.75 4.36
N GLY A 128 3.64 6.68 4.84
CA GLY A 128 4.34 7.78 5.50
C GLY A 128 4.81 8.89 4.57
N ARG A 129 4.96 8.64 3.25
CA ARG A 129 5.36 9.69 2.28
C ARG A 129 4.40 10.87 2.20
N TRP A 130 3.22 10.75 2.79
CA TRP A 130 2.23 11.82 2.85
C TRP A 130 2.37 12.71 4.09
N LEU A 131 3.27 12.36 5.02
CA LEU A 131 3.60 13.24 6.15
C LEU A 131 4.26 14.52 5.63
N HIS A 132 3.89 15.67 6.16
CA HIS A 132 4.49 16.96 5.77
C HIS A 132 5.99 16.99 6.10
N ASN A 133 6.39 16.41 7.25
CA ASN A 133 7.78 16.26 7.62
C ASN A 133 8.40 15.03 6.97
N GLY A 134 9.17 15.25 5.89
CA GLY A 134 9.88 14.18 5.18
C GLY A 134 11.04 13.55 5.98
N THR A 135 11.52 14.19 7.06
CA THR A 135 12.73 13.75 7.80
C THR A 135 12.61 12.30 8.28
N PHE A 136 11.43 11.89 8.74
CA PHE A 136 11.20 10.54 9.26
C PHE A 136 11.55 9.46 8.24
N LEU A 137 11.12 9.65 6.99
CA LEU A 137 11.36 8.68 5.91
C LEU A 137 12.71 8.90 5.23
N THR A 138 13.26 10.12 5.24
CA THR A 138 14.62 10.38 4.79
C THR A 138 15.63 9.62 5.64
N ASP A 139 15.51 9.66 6.96
CA ASP A 139 16.39 8.90 7.88
C ASP A 139 16.17 7.40 7.70
N TYR A 140 14.92 6.95 7.62
CA TYR A 140 14.58 5.54 7.42
C TYR A 140 15.13 4.98 6.10
N ALA A 141 15.11 5.78 5.02
CA ALA A 141 15.71 5.42 3.74
C ALA A 141 17.23 5.23 3.84
N ARG A 142 17.92 6.12 4.57
CA ARG A 142 19.37 5.98 4.85
C ARG A 142 19.66 4.76 5.73
N PHE A 143 18.81 4.49 6.72
CA PHE A 143 18.94 3.31 7.57
C PHE A 143 18.91 2.01 6.74
N TRP A 144 17.97 1.86 5.80
CA TRP A 144 17.83 0.63 5.02
C TRP A 144 19.01 0.28 4.11
N VAL A 145 19.83 1.27 3.72
CA VAL A 145 21.06 1.05 2.96
C VAL A 145 22.32 1.02 3.83
N SER A 146 22.17 1.17 5.15
CA SER A 146 23.28 1.09 6.11
C SER A 146 23.65 -0.36 6.44
N SER A 147 24.83 -0.55 7.03
CA SER A 147 25.28 -1.86 7.51
C SER A 147 24.52 -2.39 8.73
N LYS A 148 23.68 -1.56 9.37
CA LYS A 148 22.86 -1.93 10.54
C LYS A 148 21.54 -2.60 10.16
N ALA A 149 21.06 -2.34 8.95
CA ALA A 149 19.79 -2.84 8.48
C ALA A 149 19.90 -4.25 7.89
N ASN A 150 18.77 -4.95 7.82
CA ASN A 150 18.63 -6.20 7.07
C ASN A 150 17.55 -6.05 5.99
N PRO A 151 17.82 -5.35 4.88
CA PRO A 151 16.83 -5.09 3.83
C PRO A 151 16.43 -6.34 3.01
N ARG A 152 17.00 -7.50 3.33
CA ARG A 152 16.73 -8.79 2.67
C ARG A 152 16.24 -9.88 3.62
N GLY A 153 15.86 -9.51 4.85
CA GLY A 153 15.21 -10.43 5.78
C GLY A 153 13.84 -10.89 5.27
N TYR A 154 13.19 -10.02 4.48
CA TYR A 154 11.97 -10.29 3.74
C TYR A 154 12.06 -9.62 2.37
N SER A 155 11.22 -10.04 1.44
CA SER A 155 11.03 -9.40 0.14
C SER A 155 10.60 -7.94 0.29
N PHE A 156 11.48 -7.01 -0.05
CA PHE A 156 11.25 -5.57 0.08
C PHE A 156 11.74 -4.80 -1.17
N PRO A 157 10.83 -4.19 -1.97
CA PRO A 157 11.21 -3.34 -3.11
C PRO A 157 11.69 -1.95 -2.65
N ALA A 158 12.89 -1.91 -2.05
CA ALA A 158 13.44 -0.73 -1.39
C ALA A 158 13.64 0.45 -2.34
N ALA A 159 14.09 0.21 -3.58
CA ALA A 159 14.33 1.29 -4.52
C ALA A 159 13.01 1.90 -5.02
N ASP A 160 11.98 1.08 -5.26
CA ASP A 160 10.65 1.58 -5.61
C ASP A 160 9.99 2.36 -4.48
N ALA A 161 10.09 1.87 -3.24
CA ALA A 161 9.56 2.54 -2.06
C ALA A 161 10.18 3.93 -1.86
N ILE A 162 11.51 4.04 -1.92
CA ILE A 162 12.23 5.32 -1.76
C ILE A 162 12.00 6.23 -2.98
N TRP A 163 11.87 5.68 -4.18
CA TRP A 163 11.49 6.46 -5.36
C TRP A 163 10.09 7.07 -5.20
N SER A 164 9.13 6.30 -4.66
CA SER A 164 7.76 6.74 -4.42
C SER A 164 7.67 7.85 -3.37
N PHE A 165 8.57 7.83 -2.37
CA PHE A 165 8.77 8.93 -1.43
C PHE A 165 9.36 10.18 -2.10
N TYR A 166 10.39 9.99 -2.95
CA TYR A 166 11.01 11.08 -3.71
C TYR A 166 10.01 11.82 -4.60
N LEU A 167 9.04 11.13 -5.23
CA LEU A 167 8.01 11.79 -6.05
C LEU A 167 7.13 12.75 -5.25
N VAL A 168 7.06 12.62 -3.92
CA VAL A 168 6.28 13.53 -3.07
C VAL A 168 7.17 14.65 -2.53
N HIS A 169 8.31 14.32 -1.92
CA HIS A 169 9.16 15.31 -1.24
C HIS A 169 10.23 15.97 -2.12
N HIS A 170 10.57 15.36 -3.25
CA HIS A 170 11.55 15.85 -4.21
C HIS A 170 12.97 16.07 -3.65
N ASP A 171 13.34 15.37 -2.57
CA ASP A 171 14.70 15.36 -2.02
C ASP A 171 15.68 14.60 -2.94
N LYS A 172 16.31 15.33 -3.85
CA LYS A 172 17.33 14.78 -4.77
C LYS A 172 18.61 14.37 -4.04
N THR A 173 18.91 14.99 -2.90
CA THR A 173 20.09 14.67 -2.09
C THR A 173 19.94 13.27 -1.53
N LEU A 174 18.76 12.93 -0.99
CA LEU A 174 18.47 11.57 -0.55
C LEU A 174 18.71 10.54 -1.67
N ILE A 175 18.21 10.79 -2.89
CA ILE A 175 18.43 9.86 -4.01
C ILE A 175 19.92 9.70 -4.31
N HIS A 176 20.70 10.77 -4.28
CA HIS A 176 22.14 10.69 -4.44
C HIS A 176 22.78 9.82 -3.34
N ASP A 177 22.40 10.02 -2.08
CA ASP A 177 22.96 9.34 -0.91
C ASP A 177 22.70 7.83 -0.92
N VAL A 178 21.48 7.40 -1.27
CA VAL A 178 21.08 5.99 -1.14
C VAL A 178 21.29 5.16 -2.41
N TYR A 179 21.51 5.79 -3.56
CA TYR A 179 21.45 5.10 -4.85
C TYR A 179 22.47 3.94 -4.96
N ASP A 180 23.71 4.14 -4.52
CA ASP A 180 24.72 3.09 -4.65
C ASP A 180 24.42 1.89 -3.73
N GLY A 181 23.95 2.11 -2.50
CA GLY A 181 23.50 1.04 -1.60
C GLY A 181 22.28 0.28 -2.13
N LEU A 182 21.34 0.97 -2.80
CA LEU A 182 20.21 0.32 -3.47
C LEU A 182 20.63 -0.57 -4.64
N LYS A 183 21.64 -0.18 -5.41
CA LYS A 183 22.20 -1.05 -6.46
C LYS A 183 22.85 -2.29 -5.88
N GLU A 184 23.59 -2.15 -4.79
CA GLU A 184 24.23 -3.27 -4.09
C GLU A 184 23.17 -4.23 -3.56
N ASN A 185 22.09 -3.71 -2.97
CA ASN A 185 20.97 -4.53 -2.52
C ASN A 185 20.30 -5.29 -3.68
N TYR A 186 20.01 -4.61 -4.80
CA TYR A 186 19.43 -5.24 -5.97
C TYR A 186 20.33 -6.34 -6.55
N LYS A 187 21.63 -6.08 -6.62
CA LYS A 187 22.64 -7.06 -7.07
C LYS A 187 22.67 -8.27 -6.13
N ALA A 188 22.65 -8.05 -4.81
CA ALA A 188 22.64 -9.14 -3.84
C ALA A 188 21.39 -10.03 -3.98
N TRP A 189 20.21 -9.45 -4.25
CA TRP A 189 19.01 -10.22 -4.59
C TRP A 189 19.19 -11.05 -5.88
N GLU A 190 19.80 -10.49 -6.93
CA GLU A 190 20.10 -11.25 -8.15
C GLU A 190 21.03 -12.43 -7.90
N GLU A 191 22.06 -12.25 -7.07
CA GLU A 191 23.05 -13.30 -6.78
C GLU A 191 22.47 -14.43 -5.93
N SER A 192 21.54 -14.13 -5.02
CA SER A 192 21.02 -15.09 -4.05
C SER A 192 19.68 -15.72 -4.46
N HIS A 193 18.81 -14.97 -5.14
CA HIS A 193 17.40 -15.35 -5.35
C HIS A 193 17.01 -15.43 -6.83
N ARG A 194 17.97 -15.40 -7.77
CA ARG A 194 17.72 -15.57 -9.20
C ARG A 194 18.51 -16.75 -9.74
N ASP A 195 17.86 -17.61 -10.53
CA ASP A 195 18.52 -18.81 -11.08
C ASP A 195 18.42 -18.90 -12.61
N SER A 196 18.76 -20.07 -13.17
CA SER A 196 18.83 -20.30 -14.62
C SER A 196 17.50 -20.14 -15.35
N THR A 197 16.36 -20.14 -14.65
CA THR A 197 15.05 -19.81 -15.24
C THR A 197 14.95 -18.32 -15.61
N GLY A 198 15.81 -17.49 -15.00
CA GLY A 198 15.80 -16.03 -15.07
C GLY A 198 14.74 -15.37 -14.17
N LEU A 199 13.86 -16.15 -13.53
CA LEU A 199 12.91 -15.67 -12.52
C LEU A 199 13.61 -15.54 -11.16
N PHE A 200 13.03 -14.71 -10.30
CA PHE A 200 13.36 -14.70 -8.88
C PHE A 200 12.51 -15.72 -8.14
N TRP A 201 13.10 -16.38 -7.14
CA TRP A 201 12.43 -17.31 -6.24
C TRP A 201 12.46 -16.77 -4.81
N GLN A 202 11.50 -17.20 -3.98
CA GLN A 202 11.42 -16.86 -2.56
C GLN A 202 10.68 -17.97 -1.81
N ILE A 203 11.01 -18.13 -0.53
CA ILE A 203 10.25 -18.94 0.44
C ILE A 203 9.08 -18.09 0.94
N ASP A 204 7.87 -18.63 0.95
CA ASP A 204 6.65 -17.87 1.25
C ASP A 204 6.70 -17.08 2.57
N GLY A 205 7.25 -17.65 3.64
CA GLY A 205 7.49 -16.95 4.91
C GLY A 205 8.39 -15.71 4.77
N TYR A 206 9.36 -15.71 3.87
CA TYR A 206 10.21 -14.53 3.57
C TYR A 206 9.55 -13.53 2.61
N ASP A 207 8.37 -13.83 2.07
CA ASP A 207 7.45 -12.80 1.55
C ASP A 207 6.56 -12.21 2.65
N GLY A 208 6.66 -12.70 3.90
CA GLY A 208 5.72 -12.43 4.98
C GLY A 208 4.38 -13.13 4.78
N MET A 209 4.38 -14.30 4.12
CA MET A 209 3.18 -15.00 3.66
C MET A 209 3.24 -16.52 3.95
N GLU A 210 3.63 -16.89 5.16
CA GLU A 210 3.80 -18.30 5.56
C GLU A 210 2.49 -19.10 5.55
N GLU A 211 2.60 -20.42 5.46
CA GLU A 211 1.46 -21.34 5.32
C GLU A 211 0.64 -21.10 4.04
N SER A 212 1.21 -20.46 3.01
CA SER A 212 0.50 -20.24 1.76
C SER A 212 0.24 -21.55 1.02
N VAL A 213 -0.88 -21.62 0.28
CA VAL A 213 -1.25 -22.86 -0.43
C VAL A 213 -0.22 -23.21 -1.49
N SER A 214 0.34 -22.22 -2.20
CA SER A 214 1.43 -22.50 -3.16
C SER A 214 2.77 -22.79 -2.50
N GLY A 215 3.04 -22.27 -1.30
CA GLY A 215 4.23 -22.59 -0.52
C GLY A 215 4.27 -24.06 -0.10
N ALA A 216 3.13 -24.61 0.34
CA ALA A 216 3.01 -26.02 0.72
C ALA A 216 3.27 -27.04 -0.42
N LEU A 217 3.42 -26.58 -1.67
CA LEU A 217 3.73 -27.44 -2.83
C LEU A 217 5.23 -27.71 -3.00
N ASN A 218 6.09 -27.08 -2.19
CA ASN A 218 7.52 -27.36 -2.14
C ASN A 218 7.92 -27.70 -0.70
N GLU A 219 8.83 -28.66 -0.52
CA GLU A 219 9.34 -29.09 0.78
C GLU A 219 10.02 -27.95 1.55
N ASP A 220 10.72 -27.04 0.86
CA ASP A 220 11.35 -25.85 1.46
C ASP A 220 10.50 -24.58 1.32
N HIS A 221 9.24 -24.73 0.90
CA HIS A 221 8.29 -23.66 0.60
C HIS A 221 8.74 -22.63 -0.45
N SER A 222 9.79 -22.93 -1.20
CA SER A 222 10.30 -22.03 -2.23
C SER A 222 9.51 -22.08 -3.54
N GLY A 223 9.32 -20.91 -4.14
CA GLY A 223 8.65 -20.79 -5.43
C GLY A 223 9.05 -19.55 -6.22
N TYR A 224 8.84 -19.60 -7.54
CA TYR A 224 8.84 -18.41 -8.39
C TYR A 224 7.51 -17.70 -8.22
N ARG A 225 7.46 -16.75 -7.28
CA ARG A 225 6.22 -16.10 -6.85
C ARG A 225 5.98 -14.77 -7.60
N PRO A 226 4.72 -14.41 -7.92
CA PRO A 226 4.35 -13.11 -8.47
C PRO A 226 4.81 -11.92 -7.63
N THR A 227 4.93 -12.08 -6.31
CA THR A 227 5.45 -11.12 -5.32
C THR A 227 6.87 -10.64 -5.67
N ILE A 228 7.90 -11.43 -5.34
CA ILE A 228 9.31 -11.05 -5.50
C ILE A 228 9.66 -10.67 -6.93
N ASN A 229 9.06 -11.32 -7.94
CA ASN A 229 9.29 -10.95 -9.33
C ASN A 229 8.72 -9.56 -9.67
N SER A 230 7.57 -9.19 -9.08
CA SER A 230 7.03 -7.83 -9.22
C SER A 230 7.88 -6.80 -8.49
N TYR A 231 8.35 -7.13 -7.29
CA TYR A 231 9.21 -6.25 -6.48
C TYR A 231 10.54 -5.98 -7.18
N MET A 232 11.19 -7.01 -7.71
CA MET A 232 12.43 -6.86 -8.46
C MET A 232 12.22 -6.13 -9.79
N TYR A 233 11.07 -6.28 -10.44
CA TYR A 233 10.70 -5.42 -11.57
C TYR A 233 10.59 -3.95 -11.15
N ALA A 234 9.93 -3.68 -10.02
CA ALA A 234 9.71 -2.33 -9.49
C ALA A 234 11.04 -1.65 -9.15
N ASP A 235 11.93 -2.35 -8.43
CA ASP A 235 13.25 -1.84 -8.08
C ASP A 235 14.10 -1.56 -9.33
N ALA A 236 14.09 -2.46 -10.32
CA ALA A 236 14.79 -2.19 -11.58
C ALA A 236 14.23 -0.96 -12.31
N MET A 237 12.91 -0.74 -12.28
CA MET A 237 12.32 0.47 -12.85
C MET A 237 12.69 1.72 -12.06
N ALA A 238 12.70 1.66 -10.73
CA ALA A 238 13.08 2.76 -9.84
C ALA A 238 14.56 3.12 -9.98
N LEU A 239 15.47 2.14 -9.94
CA LEU A 239 16.90 2.33 -10.20
C LEU A 239 17.14 2.93 -11.58
N SER A 240 16.38 2.54 -12.60
CA SER A 240 16.46 3.16 -13.92
C SER A 240 16.06 4.64 -13.91
N LYS A 241 15.04 5.02 -13.14
CA LYS A 241 14.59 6.41 -12.97
C LYS A 241 15.60 7.23 -12.17
N MET A 242 16.06 6.73 -11.03
CA MET A 242 17.10 7.33 -10.19
C MET A 242 18.40 7.55 -10.99
N ALA A 243 18.84 6.54 -11.75
CA ALA A 243 20.02 6.66 -12.62
C ALA A 243 19.87 7.78 -13.66
N ARG A 244 18.68 7.98 -14.22
CA ARG A 244 18.42 9.10 -15.15
C ARG A 244 18.49 10.44 -14.42
N LEU A 245 17.89 10.54 -13.24
CA LEU A 245 17.92 11.73 -12.39
C LEU A 245 19.37 12.13 -12.05
N LEU A 246 20.23 11.14 -11.77
CA LEU A 246 21.65 11.33 -11.45
C LEU A 246 22.57 11.41 -12.68
N GLY A 247 22.03 11.47 -13.90
CA GLY A 247 22.82 11.54 -15.14
C GLY A 247 23.57 10.26 -15.53
N LYS A 248 23.38 9.14 -14.83
CA LYS A 248 24.01 7.83 -15.04
C LYS A 248 23.34 7.07 -16.20
N LYS A 249 23.43 7.59 -17.43
CA LYS A 249 22.73 7.09 -18.65
C LYS A 249 22.97 5.61 -18.99
N LYS A 250 24.14 5.03 -18.64
CA LYS A 250 24.43 3.61 -18.89
C LYS A 250 23.66 2.72 -17.92
N GLU A 251 23.70 3.04 -16.62
CA GLU A 251 22.97 2.33 -15.56
C GLU A 251 21.46 2.43 -15.77
N ALA A 252 20.96 3.60 -16.17
CA ALA A 252 19.56 3.78 -16.54
C ALA A 252 19.08 2.77 -17.59
N ARG A 253 19.88 2.55 -18.64
CA ARG A 253 19.58 1.59 -19.71
C ARG A 253 19.70 0.15 -19.23
N LEU A 254 20.69 -0.15 -18.39
CA LEU A 254 20.87 -1.47 -17.78
C LEU A 254 19.63 -1.90 -17.00
N TYR A 255 19.20 -1.09 -16.03
CA TYR A 255 18.07 -1.44 -15.17
C TYR A 255 16.74 -1.48 -15.94
N LYS A 256 16.55 -0.59 -16.92
CA LYS A 256 15.38 -0.67 -17.83
C LYS A 256 15.34 -1.99 -18.60
N LYS A 257 16.49 -2.50 -19.05
CA LYS A 257 16.60 -3.79 -19.73
C LYS A 257 16.23 -4.94 -18.77
N LYS A 258 16.76 -4.93 -17.54
CA LYS A 258 16.43 -5.92 -16.50
C LYS A 258 14.92 -5.94 -16.19
N ALA A 259 14.31 -4.78 -15.95
CA ALA A 259 12.85 -4.68 -15.74
C ALA A 259 12.06 -5.25 -16.93
N THR A 260 12.47 -4.93 -18.16
CA THR A 260 11.81 -5.44 -19.38
C THR A 260 11.88 -6.97 -19.46
N GLU A 261 13.00 -7.56 -19.07
CA GLU A 261 13.21 -9.00 -19.04
C GLU A 261 12.33 -9.69 -17.98
N ILE A 262 12.33 -9.18 -16.74
CA ILE A 262 11.50 -9.70 -15.65
C ILE A 262 10.02 -9.66 -16.04
N LYS A 263 9.56 -8.51 -16.55
CA LYS A 263 8.19 -8.35 -17.06
C LYS A 263 7.83 -9.37 -18.13
N LYS A 264 8.75 -9.67 -19.06
CA LYS A 264 8.55 -10.69 -20.09
C LYS A 264 8.42 -12.08 -19.47
N LEU A 265 9.30 -12.44 -18.53
CA LEU A 265 9.30 -13.75 -17.88
C LEU A 265 8.04 -13.97 -17.04
N MET A 266 7.61 -12.99 -16.26
CA MET A 266 6.36 -13.07 -15.48
C MET A 266 5.14 -13.30 -16.38
N ASN A 267 5.03 -12.55 -17.49
CA ASN A 267 3.92 -12.73 -18.44
C ASN A 267 3.98 -14.06 -19.20
N LYS A 268 5.15 -14.69 -19.29
CA LYS A 268 5.34 -15.97 -19.96
C LYS A 268 5.01 -17.14 -19.02
N TRP A 269 5.54 -17.10 -17.81
CA TRP A 269 5.58 -18.25 -16.91
C TRP A 269 4.54 -18.16 -15.80
N LEU A 270 4.38 -17.00 -15.17
CA LEU A 270 3.50 -16.86 -14.00
C LEU A 270 2.04 -16.59 -14.38
N TRP A 271 1.76 -16.21 -15.63
CA TRP A 271 0.38 -16.05 -16.11
C TRP A 271 -0.19 -17.39 -16.58
N ASP A 272 -1.15 -17.92 -15.83
CA ASP A 272 -1.91 -19.10 -16.21
C ASP A 272 -2.99 -18.72 -17.23
N LYS A 273 -2.90 -19.29 -18.44
CA LYS A 273 -3.90 -19.07 -19.50
C LYS A 273 -5.20 -19.82 -19.25
N ARG A 274 -5.21 -20.90 -18.47
CA ARG A 274 -6.44 -21.63 -18.16
C ARG A 274 -7.29 -20.82 -17.20
N ASP A 275 -6.67 -20.41 -16.10
CA ASP A 275 -7.37 -19.74 -15.01
C ASP A 275 -7.36 -18.21 -15.14
N GLN A 276 -6.67 -17.68 -16.17
CA GLN A 276 -6.55 -16.25 -16.48
C GLN A 276 -6.10 -15.43 -15.27
N PHE A 277 -5.02 -15.89 -14.62
CA PHE A 277 -4.54 -15.34 -13.37
C PHE A 277 -3.01 -15.48 -13.21
N TYR A 278 -2.37 -14.61 -12.43
CA TYR A 278 -0.97 -14.79 -12.07
C TYR A 278 -0.83 -15.72 -10.86
N LYS A 279 0.02 -16.74 -10.96
CA LYS A 279 0.17 -17.78 -9.95
C LYS A 279 1.65 -18.13 -9.74
N SER A 280 1.94 -18.63 -8.55
CA SER A 280 3.28 -19.13 -8.20
C SER A 280 3.59 -20.42 -8.93
N ILE A 281 4.87 -20.66 -9.18
CA ILE A 281 5.41 -21.95 -9.64
C ILE A 281 6.29 -22.49 -8.50
N PRO A 282 6.03 -23.68 -7.95
CA PRO A 282 6.91 -24.28 -6.94
C PRO A 282 8.31 -24.51 -7.55
N ARG A 283 9.37 -24.18 -6.81
CA ARG A 283 10.73 -24.23 -7.36
C ARG A 283 11.16 -25.67 -7.69
N HIS A 284 12.09 -25.84 -8.62
CA HIS A 284 12.63 -27.16 -9.01
C HIS A 284 11.60 -28.18 -9.51
N THR A 285 10.47 -27.70 -10.01
CA THR A 285 9.42 -28.51 -10.66
C THR A 285 9.48 -28.39 -12.19
N ASP A 286 8.47 -28.94 -12.87
CA ASP A 286 8.27 -28.91 -14.32
C ASP A 286 7.82 -27.54 -14.87
N MET A 287 7.90 -26.48 -14.06
CA MET A 287 7.41 -25.13 -14.37
C MET A 287 5.89 -25.03 -14.49
N SER A 288 5.14 -25.96 -13.88
CA SER A 288 3.69 -25.85 -13.72
C SER A 288 3.33 -24.87 -12.61
N VAL A 289 2.35 -24.02 -12.89
CA VAL A 289 1.77 -23.10 -11.89
C VAL A 289 0.98 -23.87 -10.83
N ALA A 290 0.91 -23.31 -9.62
CA ALA A 290 0.10 -23.82 -8.54
C ALA A 290 -1.38 -23.98 -8.96
N PRO A 291 -2.10 -24.99 -8.46
CA PRO A 291 -3.49 -25.26 -8.84
C PRO A 291 -4.50 -24.36 -8.12
N CYS A 292 -4.08 -23.18 -7.64
CA CYS A 292 -4.94 -22.20 -6.99
C CYS A 292 -4.55 -20.76 -7.39
N ARG A 293 -5.49 -19.83 -7.21
CA ARG A 293 -5.28 -18.38 -7.24
C ARG A 293 -5.12 -17.89 -5.80
N GLU A 294 -4.02 -17.19 -5.55
CA GLU A 294 -3.76 -16.50 -4.28
C GLU A 294 -3.79 -14.99 -4.52
N GLU A 295 -4.20 -14.24 -3.50
CA GLU A 295 -4.47 -12.80 -3.63
C GLU A 295 -3.24 -12.03 -4.14
N PHE A 296 -2.03 -12.46 -3.74
CA PHE A 296 -0.78 -11.86 -4.22
C PHE A 296 -0.61 -11.94 -5.75
N GLY A 297 -1.40 -12.74 -6.47
CA GLY A 297 -1.49 -12.70 -7.93
C GLY A 297 -1.96 -11.34 -8.48
N TYR A 298 -2.46 -10.45 -7.62
CA TYR A 298 -2.75 -9.06 -7.95
C TYR A 298 -1.55 -8.11 -7.80
N VAL A 299 -0.48 -8.49 -7.08
CA VAL A 299 0.74 -7.67 -6.90
C VAL A 299 1.33 -7.14 -8.23
N PRO A 300 1.36 -7.91 -9.34
CA PRO A 300 1.83 -7.37 -10.63
C PRO A 300 1.10 -6.08 -11.07
N TRP A 301 -0.17 -5.90 -10.72
CA TRP A 301 -0.95 -4.71 -11.05
C TRP A 301 -0.48 -3.47 -10.29
N MET A 302 0.04 -3.61 -9.07
CA MET A 302 0.65 -2.50 -8.30
C MET A 302 1.76 -1.81 -9.09
N TYR A 303 2.48 -2.54 -9.95
CA TYR A 303 3.61 -2.01 -10.70
C TYR A 303 3.32 -1.88 -12.21
N ASN A 304 2.04 -1.92 -12.62
CA ASN A 304 1.62 -1.77 -14.01
C ASN A 304 2.29 -2.83 -14.95
N ILE A 305 2.55 -4.03 -14.43
CA ILE A 305 3.14 -5.14 -15.20
C ILE A 305 2.13 -5.70 -16.23
N PRO A 306 0.87 -6.01 -15.86
CA PRO A 306 -0.10 -6.57 -16.79
C PRO A 306 -0.50 -5.61 -17.91
N LYS A 307 -1.16 -6.19 -18.93
CA LYS A 307 -1.75 -5.49 -20.08
C LYS A 307 -3.28 -5.66 -20.05
N LYS A 308 -3.98 -4.89 -20.87
CA LYS A 308 -5.45 -4.85 -20.93
C LYS A 308 -6.12 -6.21 -21.21
N ASP A 309 -5.44 -7.14 -21.84
CA ASP A 309 -5.93 -8.50 -22.14
C ASP A 309 -6.07 -9.38 -20.88
N LYS A 310 -5.50 -8.95 -19.75
CA LYS A 310 -5.52 -9.68 -18.48
C LYS A 310 -6.55 -9.17 -17.48
N LEU A 311 -7.36 -8.17 -17.86
CA LEU A 311 -8.32 -7.52 -16.96
C LEU A 311 -9.35 -8.48 -16.35
N ILE A 312 -9.62 -9.62 -17.01
CA ILE A 312 -10.56 -10.64 -16.52
C ILE A 312 -10.15 -11.25 -15.17
N ALA A 313 -8.86 -11.19 -14.81
CA ALA A 313 -8.37 -11.66 -13.51
C ALA A 313 -9.14 -11.02 -12.33
N TRP A 314 -9.52 -9.75 -12.47
CA TRP A 314 -10.23 -9.00 -11.44
C TRP A 314 -11.63 -9.51 -11.12
N GLU A 315 -12.28 -10.27 -12.01
CA GLU A 315 -13.58 -10.89 -11.68
C GLU A 315 -13.47 -11.82 -10.48
N GLN A 316 -12.31 -12.44 -10.26
CA GLN A 316 -12.10 -13.36 -9.15
C GLN A 316 -12.14 -12.66 -7.79
N LEU A 317 -11.85 -11.35 -7.73
CA LEU A 317 -11.94 -10.56 -6.50
C LEU A 317 -13.39 -10.40 -6.00
N PHE A 318 -14.35 -10.44 -6.92
CA PHE A 318 -15.78 -10.21 -6.63
C PHE A 318 -16.63 -11.48 -6.69
N ASP A 319 -16.01 -12.63 -6.95
CA ASP A 319 -16.65 -13.94 -6.92
C ASP A 319 -16.60 -14.51 -5.49
N GLU A 320 -17.73 -14.96 -4.96
CA GLU A 320 -17.86 -15.59 -3.63
C GLU A 320 -17.07 -16.91 -3.53
N LYS A 321 -16.86 -17.60 -4.65
CA LYS A 321 -15.96 -18.77 -4.70
C LYS A 321 -14.51 -18.37 -4.98
N GLY A 322 -14.30 -17.10 -5.35
CA GLY A 322 -13.00 -16.47 -5.57
C GLY A 322 -12.51 -15.91 -4.26
N PHE A 323 -12.30 -14.59 -4.19
CA PHE A 323 -11.75 -13.94 -3.00
C PHE A 323 -12.79 -13.18 -2.17
N LYS A 324 -14.02 -12.99 -2.66
CA LYS A 324 -14.99 -12.09 -2.02
C LYS A 324 -15.45 -12.62 -0.67
N ALA A 325 -15.20 -11.87 0.40
CA ALA A 325 -15.74 -12.16 1.74
C ALA A 325 -16.09 -10.86 2.51
N PRO A 326 -16.94 -10.95 3.56
CA PRO A 326 -17.46 -9.77 4.27
C PRO A 326 -16.43 -8.88 4.99
N TYR A 327 -15.26 -9.42 5.38
CA TYR A 327 -14.21 -8.69 6.12
C TYR A 327 -12.88 -8.60 5.36
N GLY A 328 -13.00 -8.46 4.03
CA GLY A 328 -11.89 -8.30 3.11
C GLY A 328 -11.66 -9.53 2.25
N PRO A 329 -10.84 -9.42 1.19
CA PRO A 329 -10.52 -10.55 0.34
C PRO A 329 -9.83 -11.68 1.10
N THR A 330 -10.10 -12.93 0.74
CA THR A 330 -9.35 -14.08 1.26
C THR A 330 -7.96 -14.15 0.61
N SER A 331 -6.95 -14.60 1.36
CA SER A 331 -5.56 -14.75 0.85
C SER A 331 -5.42 -15.80 -0.27
N VAL A 332 -6.34 -16.77 -0.34
CA VAL A 332 -6.48 -17.75 -1.43
C VAL A 332 -7.94 -17.87 -1.86
N GLU A 333 -8.19 -18.24 -3.12
CA GLU A 333 -9.55 -18.44 -3.62
C GLU A 333 -10.29 -19.50 -2.78
N GLN A 334 -11.52 -19.19 -2.36
CA GLN A 334 -12.32 -20.03 -1.46
C GLN A 334 -12.65 -21.41 -2.03
N ARG A 335 -12.66 -21.55 -3.37
CA ARG A 335 -12.82 -22.84 -4.05
C ARG A 335 -11.57 -23.73 -4.03
N SER A 336 -10.43 -23.23 -3.56
CA SER A 336 -9.20 -24.00 -3.46
C SER A 336 -9.37 -25.13 -2.43
N PRO A 337 -8.95 -26.37 -2.71
CA PRO A 337 -8.89 -27.42 -1.69
C PRO A 337 -7.95 -27.07 -0.52
N GLY A 338 -7.03 -26.13 -0.72
CA GLY A 338 -6.15 -25.61 0.32
C GLY A 338 -6.75 -24.47 1.14
N PHE A 339 -7.93 -23.95 0.80
CA PHE A 339 -8.58 -22.88 1.56
C PHE A 339 -8.97 -23.36 2.96
N ARG A 340 -8.45 -22.70 4.00
CA ARG A 340 -8.72 -23.03 5.40
C ARG A 340 -8.85 -21.77 6.23
N ILE A 341 -9.82 -21.77 7.14
CA ILE A 341 -9.93 -20.80 8.24
C ILE A 341 -9.96 -21.63 9.52
N VAL A 342 -8.82 -21.74 10.20
CA VAL A 342 -8.66 -22.59 11.38
C VAL A 342 -8.03 -21.81 12.53
N TYR A 343 -8.42 -22.17 13.75
CA TYR A 343 -7.93 -21.57 14.99
C TYR A 343 -6.95 -22.54 15.68
N GLU A 344 -6.05 -23.12 14.90
CA GLU A 344 -5.13 -24.20 15.26
C GLU A 344 -3.85 -24.06 14.42
N GLY A 345 -2.70 -24.50 14.93
CA GLY A 345 -1.43 -24.42 14.17
C GLY A 345 -0.77 -23.05 14.24
N HIS A 346 -0.11 -22.60 13.16
CA HIS A 346 0.52 -21.28 13.12
C HIS A 346 -0.55 -20.18 13.25
N GLU A 347 -0.29 -19.09 13.97
CA GLU A 347 -1.29 -18.02 14.15
C GLU A 347 -1.41 -17.07 12.95
N CYS A 348 -0.37 -16.98 12.11
CA CYS A 348 -0.31 -16.10 10.94
C CYS A 348 -0.48 -16.91 9.63
N GLN A 349 -1.67 -17.41 9.34
CA GLN A 349 -1.87 -18.30 8.19
C GLN A 349 -2.25 -17.55 6.90
N TRP A 350 -1.65 -17.92 5.76
CA TRP A 350 -1.91 -17.33 4.45
C TRP A 350 -2.64 -18.25 3.46
N ASN A 351 -3.34 -19.26 3.97
CA ASN A 351 -4.15 -20.22 3.20
C ASN A 351 -5.66 -19.96 3.31
N GLY A 352 -6.09 -18.73 3.61
CA GLY A 352 -7.51 -18.40 3.72
C GLY A 352 -7.83 -17.08 4.40
N PRO A 353 -7.24 -16.76 5.57
CA PRO A 353 -7.50 -15.51 6.28
C PRO A 353 -7.36 -14.27 5.40
N SER A 354 -8.11 -13.21 5.76
CA SER A 354 -7.98 -11.88 5.15
C SER A 354 -6.82 -11.15 5.82
N TRP A 355 -5.91 -10.60 5.02
CA TRP A 355 -4.74 -9.88 5.50
C TRP A 355 -4.79 -8.42 5.06
N PRO A 356 -4.70 -7.44 5.99
CA PRO A 356 -4.54 -6.03 5.66
C PRO A 356 -3.38 -5.78 4.68
N PHE A 357 -2.26 -6.49 4.86
CA PHE A 357 -1.10 -6.40 3.96
C PHE A 357 -1.48 -6.68 2.49
N ALA A 358 -2.10 -7.83 2.22
CA ALA A 358 -2.49 -8.23 0.87
C ALA A 358 -3.63 -7.36 0.33
N THR A 359 -4.60 -7.01 1.17
CA THR A 359 -5.71 -6.11 0.80
C THR A 359 -5.18 -4.76 0.32
N SER A 360 -4.18 -4.19 1.00
CA SER A 360 -3.53 -2.93 0.57
C SER A 360 -2.86 -3.07 -0.79
N GLN A 361 -2.18 -4.19 -1.04
CA GLN A 361 -1.54 -4.49 -2.33
C GLN A 361 -2.58 -4.59 -3.45
N THR A 362 -3.67 -5.31 -3.21
CA THR A 362 -4.79 -5.48 -4.13
C THR A 362 -5.43 -4.13 -4.47
N LEU A 363 -5.78 -3.32 -3.46
CA LEU A 363 -6.37 -1.99 -3.66
C LEU A 363 -5.45 -1.05 -4.44
N LYS A 364 -4.14 -1.06 -4.16
CA LYS A 364 -3.17 -0.30 -4.96
C LYS A 364 -3.14 -0.76 -6.41
N GLY A 365 -3.19 -2.08 -6.64
CA GLY A 365 -3.30 -2.66 -7.98
C GLY A 365 -4.58 -2.25 -8.71
N MET A 366 -5.71 -2.20 -8.01
CA MET A 366 -7.00 -1.74 -8.55
C MET A 366 -6.94 -0.27 -8.96
N ALA A 367 -6.42 0.60 -8.10
CA ALA A 367 -6.28 2.03 -8.39
C ALA A 367 -5.41 2.27 -9.64
N ASN A 368 -4.24 1.63 -9.70
CA ASN A 368 -3.35 1.71 -10.86
C ASN A 368 -4.01 1.17 -12.14
N CYS A 369 -4.78 0.09 -12.03
CA CYS A 369 -5.53 -0.45 -13.16
C CYS A 369 -6.59 0.54 -13.67
N LEU A 370 -7.38 1.13 -12.78
CA LEU A 370 -8.41 2.11 -13.12
C LEU A 370 -7.81 3.39 -13.73
N HIS A 371 -6.74 3.92 -13.13
CA HIS A 371 -6.02 5.09 -13.66
C HIS A 371 -5.45 4.84 -15.06
N ARG A 372 -4.98 3.63 -15.33
CA ARG A 372 -4.32 3.30 -16.59
C ARG A 372 -5.28 2.89 -17.71
N PHE A 373 -6.33 2.14 -17.39
CA PHE A 373 -7.20 1.52 -18.39
C PHE A 373 -8.64 2.06 -18.38
N GLY A 374 -8.99 2.89 -17.39
CA GLY A 374 -10.36 3.33 -17.15
C GLY A 374 -11.26 2.21 -16.66
N GLU A 375 -12.55 2.51 -16.55
CA GLU A 375 -13.55 1.52 -16.13
C GLU A 375 -13.81 0.48 -17.24
N LYS A 376 -13.65 -0.79 -16.87
CA LYS A 376 -13.85 -1.99 -17.70
C LYS A 376 -14.43 -3.11 -16.84
N VAL A 377 -13.64 -4.15 -16.57
CA VAL A 377 -13.94 -5.19 -15.58
C VAL A 377 -13.93 -4.56 -14.18
N LEU A 378 -12.91 -3.78 -13.85
CA LEU A 378 -12.93 -2.93 -12.67
C LEU A 378 -13.69 -1.65 -12.94
N THR A 379 -14.44 -1.20 -11.94
CA THR A 379 -15.17 0.08 -11.90
C THR A 379 -14.80 0.83 -10.62
N LYS A 380 -15.07 2.13 -10.58
CA LYS A 380 -14.97 2.94 -9.37
C LYS A 380 -15.81 2.35 -8.24
N GLN A 381 -17.01 1.84 -8.57
CA GLN A 381 -17.90 1.19 -7.60
C GLN A 381 -17.25 -0.04 -6.98
N ARG A 382 -16.60 -0.88 -7.80
CA ARG A 382 -15.86 -2.07 -7.34
C ARG A 382 -14.65 -1.69 -6.49
N TYR A 383 -13.94 -0.60 -6.80
CA TYR A 383 -12.88 -0.06 -5.94
C TYR A 383 -13.42 0.40 -4.58
N MET A 384 -14.51 1.16 -4.59
CA MET A 384 -15.17 1.61 -3.37
C MET A 384 -15.69 0.44 -2.52
N GLU A 385 -16.27 -0.59 -3.12
CA GLU A 385 -16.73 -1.80 -2.39
C GLU A 385 -15.60 -2.44 -1.57
N VAL A 386 -14.44 -2.67 -2.18
CA VAL A 386 -13.28 -3.27 -1.50
C VAL A 386 -12.68 -2.31 -0.46
N LEU A 387 -12.58 -1.01 -0.78
CA LEU A 387 -12.04 -0.01 0.13
C LEU A 387 -12.91 0.18 1.38
N THR A 388 -14.24 0.26 1.22
CA THR A 388 -15.19 0.35 2.34
C THR A 388 -15.16 -0.92 3.18
N THR A 389 -15.10 -2.10 2.55
CA THR A 389 -14.95 -3.38 3.27
C THR A 389 -13.69 -3.37 4.12
N TYR A 390 -12.55 -2.96 3.54
CA TYR A 390 -11.29 -2.86 4.26
C TYR A 390 -11.35 -1.82 5.39
N SER A 391 -11.96 -0.65 5.16
CA SER A 391 -12.15 0.37 6.19
C SER A 391 -12.95 -0.15 7.39
N ASN A 392 -14.02 -0.88 7.11
CA ASN A 392 -14.93 -1.41 8.11
C ASN A 392 -14.39 -2.64 8.83
N SER A 393 -13.39 -3.35 8.26
CA SER A 393 -12.72 -4.46 8.93
C SER A 393 -11.77 -3.99 10.04
N HIS A 394 -11.39 -2.71 10.09
CA HIS A 394 -10.55 -2.15 11.14
C HIS A 394 -11.34 -1.92 12.43
N ARG A 395 -11.98 -2.96 12.97
CA ARG A 395 -12.82 -2.87 14.15
C ARG A 395 -12.58 -4.03 15.12
N LEU A 396 -12.70 -3.75 16.41
CA LEU A 396 -12.83 -4.73 17.48
C LEU A 396 -13.83 -4.16 18.49
N ASP A 397 -14.87 -4.93 18.81
CA ASP A 397 -15.95 -4.52 19.71
C ASP A 397 -16.57 -3.14 19.38
N GLY A 398 -16.65 -2.81 18.08
CA GLY A 398 -17.21 -1.54 17.58
C GLY A 398 -16.25 -0.35 17.59
N HIS A 399 -15.04 -0.49 18.14
CA HIS A 399 -13.99 0.53 18.15
C HIS A 399 -12.98 0.30 17.03
N CYS A 400 -12.28 1.36 16.60
CA CYS A 400 -11.22 1.20 15.61
C CYS A 400 -10.08 0.33 16.18
N PHE A 401 -9.69 -0.68 15.41
CA PHE A 401 -8.65 -1.63 15.78
C PHE A 401 -7.99 -2.16 14.50
N ILE A 402 -6.71 -2.50 14.57
CA ILE A 402 -6.00 -3.18 13.49
C ILE A 402 -5.02 -4.16 14.11
N ASP A 403 -4.98 -5.37 13.54
CA ASP A 403 -4.10 -6.46 13.93
C ASP A 403 -3.52 -7.17 12.68
N GLU A 404 -2.91 -8.33 12.89
CA GLU A 404 -2.23 -9.14 11.88
C GLU A 404 -3.19 -9.64 10.79
N ASP A 405 -4.15 -10.51 11.13
CA ASP A 405 -5.05 -11.17 10.18
C ASP A 405 -6.48 -11.35 10.71
N LEU A 406 -7.43 -11.49 9.78
CA LEU A 406 -8.85 -11.62 10.12
C LEU A 406 -9.46 -12.90 9.58
N ASN A 407 -10.41 -13.42 10.34
CA ASN A 407 -11.42 -14.31 9.83
C ASN A 407 -12.29 -13.54 8.81
N PRO A 408 -12.25 -13.92 7.52
CA PRO A 408 -12.87 -13.13 6.45
C PRO A 408 -14.40 -13.12 6.53
N TYR A 409 -15.01 -13.99 7.34
CA TYR A 409 -16.46 -14.11 7.51
C TYR A 409 -16.99 -13.42 8.77
N THR A 410 -16.21 -13.41 9.85
CA THR A 410 -16.66 -12.91 11.16
C THR A 410 -16.00 -11.60 11.57
N GLY A 411 -14.86 -11.24 10.97
CA GLY A 411 -14.06 -10.07 11.35
C GLY A 411 -13.25 -10.27 12.64
N ASP A 412 -13.22 -11.49 13.18
CA ASP A 412 -12.38 -11.82 14.33
C ASP A 412 -10.89 -11.79 13.95
N TRP A 413 -10.05 -11.18 14.80
CA TRP A 413 -8.61 -11.10 14.58
C TRP A 413 -7.96 -12.42 15.02
N ILE A 414 -7.64 -13.29 14.05
CA ILE A 414 -7.31 -14.71 14.30
C ILE A 414 -6.04 -14.83 15.14
N ALA A 415 -4.96 -14.16 14.73
CA ALA A 415 -3.69 -14.23 15.44
C ALA A 415 -3.84 -13.83 16.91
N ARG A 416 -4.52 -12.71 17.17
CA ARG A 416 -4.84 -12.24 18.52
C ARG A 416 -5.62 -13.27 19.32
N THR A 417 -6.72 -13.79 18.77
CA THR A 417 -7.56 -14.80 19.44
C THR A 417 -6.77 -16.05 19.79
N LEU A 418 -5.93 -16.54 18.87
CA LEU A 418 -5.05 -17.69 19.11
C LEU A 418 -4.01 -17.44 20.20
N LEU A 419 -3.32 -16.30 20.15
CA LEU A 419 -2.30 -15.94 21.12
C LEU A 419 -2.89 -15.76 22.53
N MET A 420 -4.09 -15.20 22.63
CA MET A 420 -4.84 -15.12 23.89
C MET A 420 -5.19 -16.49 24.45
N GLN A 421 -5.74 -17.38 23.62
CA GLN A 421 -6.11 -18.74 24.04
C GLN A 421 -4.91 -19.56 24.52
N ARG A 422 -3.73 -19.30 23.96
CA ARG A 422 -2.47 -19.96 24.32
C ARG A 422 -1.79 -19.37 25.56
N GLY A 423 -2.29 -18.24 26.08
CA GLY A 423 -1.65 -17.53 27.19
C GLY A 423 -0.26 -17.00 26.83
N ASN A 424 -0.08 -16.53 25.59
CA ASN A 424 1.17 -15.91 25.16
C ASN A 424 1.50 -14.68 26.03
N GLU A 425 2.79 -14.37 26.22
CA GLU A 425 3.24 -13.24 27.03
C GLU A 425 2.80 -11.88 26.45
N ILE A 426 2.70 -11.78 25.13
CA ILE A 426 2.25 -10.57 24.40
C ILE A 426 1.06 -10.91 23.49
N PRO A 427 -0.11 -11.24 24.05
CA PRO A 427 -1.21 -11.79 23.27
C PRO A 427 -1.89 -10.76 22.35
N ASP A 428 -1.71 -9.46 22.63
CA ASP A 428 -2.09 -8.33 21.78
C ASP A 428 -0.88 -7.79 20.97
N ARG A 429 0.08 -8.65 20.56
CA ARG A 429 1.31 -8.16 19.91
C ARG A 429 1.04 -7.32 18.66
N GLY A 430 0.01 -7.69 17.90
CA GLY A 430 -0.42 -6.97 16.71
C GLY A 430 -1.41 -5.84 16.98
N LYS A 431 -1.71 -5.47 18.22
CA LYS A 431 -2.45 -4.22 18.46
C LYS A 431 -1.72 -3.04 17.81
N ASP A 432 -2.46 -2.26 17.02
CA ASP A 432 -1.96 -1.14 16.21
C ASP A 432 -0.99 -1.55 15.09
N TYR A 433 -1.08 -2.79 14.59
CA TYR A 433 -0.10 -3.37 13.65
C TYR A 433 0.18 -2.51 12.41
N ASN A 434 1.46 -2.15 12.22
CA ASN A 434 1.90 -1.35 11.07
C ASN A 434 2.45 -2.26 9.97
N HIS A 435 1.56 -3.00 9.33
CA HIS A 435 1.90 -3.98 8.28
C HIS A 435 1.07 -3.80 7.00
N SER A 436 0.50 -2.61 6.78
CA SER A 436 -0.40 -2.34 5.66
C SER A 436 -0.50 -0.86 5.35
N SER A 437 -1.13 -0.49 4.23
CA SER A 437 -1.40 0.91 3.86
C SER A 437 -2.91 1.15 3.75
N PHE A 438 -3.39 2.30 4.22
CA PHE A 438 -4.77 2.73 4.05
C PHE A 438 -4.84 4.19 3.62
N VAL A 439 -4.08 5.06 4.27
CA VAL A 439 -4.00 6.49 3.92
C VAL A 439 -3.52 6.65 2.48
N ASP A 440 -2.51 5.88 2.05
CA ASP A 440 -2.04 5.93 0.64
C ASP A 440 -3.16 5.60 -0.35
N LEU A 441 -4.08 4.71 0.02
CA LEU A 441 -5.20 4.28 -0.81
C LEU A 441 -6.28 5.37 -0.89
N ILE A 442 -6.45 6.17 0.16
CA ILE A 442 -7.31 7.36 0.12
C ILE A 442 -6.67 8.42 -0.76
N ILE A 443 -5.42 8.79 -0.51
CA ILE A 443 -4.75 9.92 -1.18
C ILE A 443 -4.47 9.60 -2.64
N SER A 444 -3.76 8.50 -2.92
CA SER A 444 -3.32 8.16 -4.27
C SER A 444 -4.31 7.34 -5.08
N GLY A 445 -5.29 6.71 -4.42
CA GLY A 445 -6.33 5.91 -5.07
C GLY A 445 -7.66 6.66 -5.12
N LEU A 446 -8.33 6.83 -3.98
CA LEU A 446 -9.69 7.34 -3.92
C LEU A 446 -9.81 8.79 -4.41
N VAL A 447 -8.98 9.68 -3.86
CA VAL A 447 -8.86 11.07 -4.32
C VAL A 447 -8.00 11.13 -5.59
N GLY A 448 -7.06 10.19 -5.72
CA GLY A 448 -6.33 9.94 -6.95
C GLY A 448 -5.21 10.94 -7.23
N ILE A 449 -4.52 11.40 -6.19
CA ILE A 449 -3.38 12.32 -6.31
C ILE A 449 -2.10 11.55 -6.67
N GLU A 450 -1.46 11.97 -7.75
CA GLU A 450 -0.15 11.47 -8.17
C GLU A 450 0.77 12.63 -8.52
N ALA A 451 2.06 12.46 -8.22
CA ALA A 451 3.12 13.38 -8.60
C ALA A 451 4.16 12.67 -9.50
N ASP A 452 4.71 13.41 -10.47
CA ASP A 452 5.77 12.93 -11.36
C ASP A 452 7.16 13.46 -10.95
N GLU A 453 8.22 12.96 -11.59
CA GLU A 453 9.60 13.40 -11.28
C GLU A 453 9.90 14.88 -11.58
N LYS A 454 8.98 15.59 -12.24
CA LYS A 454 9.07 17.03 -12.53
C LYS A 454 8.24 17.85 -11.55
N GLY A 455 7.52 17.22 -10.62
CA GLY A 455 6.66 17.86 -9.64
C GLY A 455 5.31 18.26 -10.20
N HIS A 456 4.90 17.71 -11.34
CA HIS A 456 3.53 17.89 -11.82
C HIS A 456 2.59 17.00 -11.01
N VAL A 457 1.49 17.61 -10.54
CA VAL A 457 0.45 16.91 -9.80
C VAL A 457 -0.72 16.63 -10.74
N THR A 458 -1.18 15.39 -10.76
CA THR A 458 -2.42 14.98 -11.43
C THR A 458 -3.40 14.45 -10.39
N VAL A 459 -4.68 14.80 -10.54
CA VAL A 459 -5.77 14.33 -9.68
C VAL A 459 -6.76 13.56 -10.55
N ARG A 460 -6.99 12.28 -10.24
CA ARG A 460 -7.94 11.39 -10.95
C ARG A 460 -8.81 10.63 -9.95
N PRO A 461 -9.89 11.24 -9.43
CA PRO A 461 -10.69 10.63 -8.38
C PRO A 461 -11.33 9.31 -8.81
N LEU A 462 -11.28 8.32 -7.92
CA LEU A 462 -11.97 7.04 -8.02
C LEU A 462 -13.24 6.98 -7.18
N VAL A 463 -13.67 8.11 -6.60
CA VAL A 463 -15.01 8.24 -6.00
C VAL A 463 -16.06 7.96 -7.10
N PRO A 464 -16.96 6.98 -6.93
CA PRO A 464 -18.01 6.69 -7.91
C PRO A 464 -18.91 7.91 -8.15
N ASP A 465 -19.28 8.12 -9.40
CA ASP A 465 -20.09 9.25 -9.80
C ASP A 465 -21.46 9.22 -9.08
N GLY A 466 -21.81 10.31 -8.40
CA GLY A 466 -23.06 10.44 -7.65
C GLY A 466 -23.09 9.77 -6.28
N LEU A 467 -22.01 9.10 -5.84
CA LEU A 467 -21.96 8.48 -4.51
C LEU A 467 -21.92 9.51 -3.38
N TRP A 468 -21.05 10.51 -3.51
CA TRP A 468 -20.85 11.56 -2.51
C TRP A 468 -21.26 12.91 -3.08
N ASP A 469 -21.92 13.73 -2.24
CA ASP A 469 -22.25 15.10 -2.58
C ASP A 469 -21.08 16.07 -2.31
N TYR A 470 -20.15 15.68 -1.44
CA TYR A 470 -18.94 16.46 -1.14
C TYR A 470 -17.79 15.53 -0.72
N TYR A 471 -16.55 15.99 -0.85
CA TYR A 471 -15.38 15.48 -0.10
C TYR A 471 -14.23 16.49 -0.20
N CYS A 472 -13.32 16.47 0.77
CA CYS A 472 -12.14 17.31 0.74
C CYS A 472 -10.92 16.52 1.23
N LEU A 473 -9.81 16.62 0.48
CA LEU A 473 -8.48 16.25 0.95
C LEU A 473 -7.60 17.50 0.89
N ARG A 474 -7.24 18.00 2.07
CA ARG A 474 -6.60 19.29 2.25
C ARG A 474 -5.14 19.12 2.69
N ASP A 475 -4.31 20.06 2.22
CA ASP A 475 -2.91 20.25 2.64
C ASP A 475 -2.00 19.05 2.33
N VAL A 476 -2.18 18.37 1.19
CA VAL A 476 -1.24 17.34 0.75
C VAL A 476 0.07 17.99 0.32
N HIS A 477 1.14 17.80 1.08
CA HIS A 477 2.43 18.42 0.82
C HIS A 477 3.21 17.69 -0.28
N ILE A 478 3.36 18.33 -1.45
CA ILE A 478 4.07 17.76 -2.61
C ILE A 478 5.00 18.82 -3.19
N CYS A 479 6.29 18.48 -3.32
CA CYS A 479 7.32 19.34 -3.93
C CYS A 479 7.41 20.74 -3.28
N GLY A 480 7.21 20.84 -1.96
CA GLY A 480 7.23 22.13 -1.26
C GLY A 480 5.96 22.96 -1.41
N LYS A 481 4.89 22.41 -2.01
CA LYS A 481 3.57 23.06 -2.18
C LYS A 481 2.49 22.27 -1.46
N ASN A 482 1.43 22.94 -1.07
CA ASN A 482 0.26 22.29 -0.47
C ASN A 482 -0.84 22.16 -1.53
N VAL A 483 -1.26 20.92 -1.79
CA VAL A 483 -2.33 20.60 -2.73
C VAL A 483 -3.59 20.26 -1.95
N THR A 484 -4.67 20.96 -2.26
CA THR A 484 -6.00 20.72 -1.70
C THR A 484 -6.96 20.35 -2.81
N VAL A 485 -7.62 19.21 -2.68
CA VAL A 485 -8.66 18.72 -3.59
C VAL A 485 -10.00 18.84 -2.91
N VAL A 486 -10.93 19.54 -3.54
CA VAL A 486 -12.29 19.74 -3.04
C VAL A 486 -13.26 19.28 -4.11
N TYR A 487 -14.23 18.46 -3.73
CA TYR A 487 -15.41 18.22 -4.54
C TYR A 487 -16.63 18.67 -3.75
N ASP A 488 -17.46 19.49 -4.38
CA ASP A 488 -18.72 19.96 -3.83
C ASP A 488 -19.77 20.02 -4.94
N LYS A 489 -20.76 19.14 -4.90
CA LYS A 489 -21.74 18.98 -5.97
C LYS A 489 -22.55 20.25 -6.24
N ASP A 490 -22.94 20.98 -5.18
CA ASP A 490 -23.78 22.17 -5.29
C ASP A 490 -23.07 23.48 -4.89
N GLY A 491 -21.84 23.38 -4.39
CA GLY A 491 -20.95 24.47 -4.04
C GLY A 491 -21.25 25.11 -2.67
N LYS A 492 -22.18 24.54 -1.89
CA LYS A 492 -22.62 25.13 -0.62
C LYS A 492 -21.90 24.58 0.59
N HIS A 493 -21.37 23.36 0.52
CA HIS A 493 -20.73 22.71 1.66
C HIS A 493 -19.44 23.43 2.05
N TYR A 494 -18.55 23.65 1.06
CA TYR A 494 -17.26 24.31 1.28
C TYR A 494 -17.24 25.78 0.85
N GLY A 495 -18.18 26.20 -0.01
CA GLY A 495 -18.21 27.59 -0.51
C GLY A 495 -17.10 27.93 -1.51
N ILE A 496 -16.37 26.94 -2.03
CA ILE A 496 -15.31 27.09 -3.03
C ILE A 496 -15.89 27.19 -4.46
N GLY A 497 -17.06 26.57 -4.68
CA GLY A 497 -17.72 26.49 -5.97
C GLY A 497 -18.23 25.08 -6.27
N LYS A 498 -19.00 24.93 -7.36
CA LYS A 498 -19.52 23.62 -7.79
C LYS A 498 -18.44 22.77 -8.44
N GLY A 499 -18.53 21.46 -8.26
CA GLY A 499 -17.67 20.46 -8.89
C GLY A 499 -16.33 20.25 -8.19
N LEU A 500 -15.36 19.71 -8.95
CA LEU A 500 -14.01 19.42 -8.48
C LEU A 500 -13.11 20.66 -8.63
N HIS A 501 -12.44 21.03 -7.54
CA HIS A 501 -11.46 22.11 -7.47
C HIS A 501 -10.12 21.56 -6.96
N ILE A 502 -9.04 22.05 -7.55
CA ILE A 502 -7.66 21.76 -7.13
C ILE A 502 -7.01 23.09 -6.80
N ILE A 503 -6.67 23.28 -5.54
CA ILE A 503 -6.04 24.48 -5.00
C ILE A 503 -4.59 24.14 -4.68
N VAL A 504 -3.65 24.98 -5.15
CA VAL A 504 -2.22 24.82 -4.90
C VAL A 504 -1.73 26.09 -4.23
N ILE A 505 -1.16 25.95 -3.03
CA ILE A 505 -0.63 27.04 -2.19
C ILE A 505 0.88 26.88 -2.05
#